data_AF-A0A9P6TFF5-F1
#
_entry.id   AF-A0A9P6TFF5-F1
#
_cell.length_a   1.000
_cell.length_b   1.000
_cell.length_c   1.000
_cell.angle_alpha   90.00
_cell.angle_beta   90.00
_cell.angle_gamma   90.00
#
_symmetry.space_group_name_H-M   'P 1'
#
loop_
_entity.id
_entity.type
_entity.pdbx_description
1 polymer ?
#
loop_
_entity_poly.entity_id
_entity_poly.type
_entity_poly.pdbx_seq_one_letter_code
_entity_poly.pdbx_strand_id
1 'polypeptide(L)'
;MSWLMNCWLVTMLIWPACLAVWAVYSSKAEYINFVIFYNHINKKLLKLAPSYSLGTYNQSQLLSILNHTEGITTDYDSLRTYVWIVLVSYLISIIILALSYIPVMAFVLKVLIDAKALKLWGQRPELSSMNRDATSQILETLRQQREKIVWHTIWVYIGTLCFVPVVVWALILSVEDQGFWFDSHWWNGLETGLHVPISIVGNM
;
A
#
# COMPACT_ATOMS: atom_id res chain seq x y z
N MET A 1 29.64 7.10 9.34
CA MET A 1 29.04 6.99 7.99
C MET A 1 27.81 6.07 7.95
N SER A 2 27.77 4.97 8.68
CA SER A 2 26.62 4.03 8.72
C SER A 2 25.31 4.63 9.26
N TRP A 3 25.38 5.52 10.26
CA TRP A 3 24.19 6.06 10.91
C TRP A 3 23.37 6.98 9.98
N LEU A 4 24.04 7.88 9.25
CA LEU A 4 23.41 8.77 8.27
C LEU A 4 22.73 7.99 7.13
N MET A 5 23.34 6.89 6.68
CA MET A 5 22.79 6.05 5.63
C MET A 5 21.55 5.28 6.10
N ASN A 6 21.55 4.82 7.36
CA ASN A 6 20.38 4.18 7.96
C ASN A 6 19.24 5.18 8.19
N CYS A 7 19.54 6.38 8.70
CA CYS A 7 18.54 7.44 8.85
C CYS A 7 17.93 7.84 7.50
N TRP A 8 18.75 8.01 6.46
CA TRP A 8 18.26 8.31 5.12
C TRP A 8 17.31 7.23 4.58
N LEU A 9 17.66 5.96 4.78
CA LEU A 9 16.85 4.83 4.33
C LEU A 9 15.52 4.75 5.09
N VAL A 10 15.53 4.99 6.40
CA VAL A 10 14.31 5.07 7.22
C VAL A 10 13.42 6.25 6.79
N THR A 11 14.00 7.43 6.55
CA THR A 11 13.25 8.60 6.07
C THR A 11 12.62 8.34 4.71
N MET A 12 13.35 7.70 3.78
CA MET A 12 12.83 7.31 2.47
C MET A 12 11.70 6.29 2.56
N LEU A 13 11.73 5.40 3.56
CA LEU A 13 10.67 4.41 3.77
C LEU A 13 9.39 5.05 4.36
N ILE A 14 9.56 6.02 5.26
CA ILE A 14 8.46 6.65 6.00
C ILE A 14 7.78 7.77 5.19
N TRP A 15 8.55 8.51 4.38
CA TRP A 15 8.05 9.69 3.66
C TRP A 15 6.79 9.42 2.80
N PRO A 16 6.75 8.37 1.96
CA PRO A 16 5.56 8.08 1.17
C PRO A 16 4.36 7.67 2.03
N ALA A 17 4.60 6.98 3.15
CA ALA A 17 3.55 6.60 4.09
C ALA A 17 2.92 7.83 4.77
N CYS A 18 3.71 8.85 5.10
CA CYS A 18 3.19 10.12 5.63
C CYS A 18 2.24 10.81 4.65
N LEU A 19 2.58 10.83 3.35
CA LEU A 19 1.72 11.40 2.31
C LEU A 19 0.41 10.64 2.17
N ALA A 20 0.47 9.30 2.22
CA ALA A 20 -0.73 8.46 2.19
C ALA A 20 -1.64 8.71 3.40
N VAL A 21 -1.07 8.77 4.61
CA VAL A 21 -1.83 9.05 5.84
C VAL A 21 -2.48 10.42 5.80
N TRP A 22 -1.76 11.44 5.32
CA TRP A 22 -2.32 12.77 5.14
C TRP A 22 -3.49 12.78 4.15
N ALA A 23 -3.34 12.15 2.98
CA ALA A 23 -4.39 12.07 1.98
C ALA A 23 -5.65 11.32 2.49
N VAL A 24 -5.47 10.25 3.27
CA VAL A 24 -6.58 9.52 3.92
C VAL A 24 -7.27 10.39 4.97
N TYR A 25 -6.51 11.17 5.75
CA TYR A 25 -7.10 12.08 6.72
C TYR A 25 -7.89 13.22 6.04
N SER A 26 -7.31 13.83 4.99
CA SER A 26 -7.96 14.90 4.23
C SER A 26 -9.22 14.43 3.52
N SER A 27 -9.19 13.26 2.87
CA SER A 27 -10.40 12.69 2.22
C SER A 27 -11.51 12.38 3.23
N LYS A 28 -11.16 11.91 4.44
CA LYS A 28 -12.15 11.71 5.52
C LYS A 28 -12.79 13.03 5.96
N ALA A 29 -12.01 14.11 6.06
CA ALA A 29 -12.53 15.42 6.41
C ALA A 29 -13.52 15.94 5.35
N GLU A 30 -13.17 15.80 4.07
CA GLU A 30 -14.06 16.17 2.96
C GLU A 30 -15.33 15.31 2.92
N TYR A 31 -15.21 14.00 3.16
CA TYR A 31 -16.38 13.12 3.26
C TYR A 31 -17.37 13.56 4.35
N ILE A 32 -16.88 13.98 5.52
CA ILE A 32 -17.74 14.49 6.60
C ILE A 32 -18.46 15.76 6.16
N ASN A 33 -17.77 16.69 5.49
CA ASN A 33 -18.37 17.91 4.96
C ASN A 33 -19.45 17.59 3.91
N PHE A 34 -19.18 16.63 3.02
CA PHE A 34 -20.15 16.14 2.04
C PHE A 34 -21.41 15.57 2.71
N VAL A 35 -21.26 14.73 3.74
CA VAL A 35 -22.40 14.14 4.48
C VAL A 35 -23.23 15.23 5.18
N ILE A 36 -22.58 16.23 5.77
CA ILE A 36 -23.27 17.37 6.40
C ILE A 36 -24.07 18.15 5.35
N PHE A 37 -23.44 18.45 4.21
CA PHE A 37 -24.07 19.16 3.11
C PHE A 37 -25.25 18.40 2.51
N TYR A 38 -25.08 17.10 2.23
CA TYR A 38 -26.13 16.21 1.74
C TYR A 38 -27.33 16.17 2.70
N ASN A 39 -27.07 16.02 4.01
CA ASN A 39 -28.12 16.02 5.02
C ASN A 39 -28.89 17.35 5.07
N HIS A 40 -28.22 18.48 4.83
CA HIS A 40 -28.87 19.79 4.76
C HIS A 40 -29.79 19.91 3.54
N ILE A 41 -29.33 19.48 2.37
CA ILE A 41 -30.15 19.43 1.15
C ILE A 41 -31.35 18.51 1.35
N ASN A 42 -31.13 17.29 1.84
CA ASN A 42 -32.19 16.31 2.06
C ASN A 42 -33.25 16.84 3.03
N LYS A 43 -32.84 17.52 4.11
CA LYS A 43 -33.77 18.20 5.04
C LYS A 43 -34.57 19.32 4.37
N LYS A 44 -33.97 20.11 3.47
CA LYS A 44 -34.68 21.15 2.72
C LYS A 44 -35.69 20.53 1.74
N LEU A 45 -35.29 19.48 1.03
CA LEU A 45 -36.15 18.76 0.10
C LEU A 45 -37.33 18.09 0.82
N LEU A 46 -37.10 17.43 1.96
CA LEU A 46 -38.15 16.83 2.79
C LEU A 46 -39.12 17.88 3.35
N LYS A 47 -38.66 19.09 3.66
CA LYS A 47 -39.54 20.20 4.07
C LYS A 47 -40.39 20.75 2.93
N LEU A 48 -39.90 20.68 1.70
CA LEU A 48 -40.62 21.12 0.50
C LEU A 48 -41.51 20.01 -0.07
N ALA A 49 -41.25 18.74 0.24
CA ALA A 49 -42.01 17.56 -0.19
C ALA A 49 -43.54 17.67 0.01
N PRO A 50 -44.07 18.20 1.13
CA PRO A 50 -45.52 18.32 1.34
C PRO A 50 -46.21 19.35 0.43
N SER A 51 -45.45 20.29 -0.15
CA SER A 51 -45.96 21.36 -1.02
C SER A 51 -45.90 21.03 -2.53
N TYR A 52 -45.48 19.81 -2.90
CA TYR A 52 -45.47 19.35 -4.28
C TYR A 52 -46.89 18.99 -4.74
N SER A 53 -47.59 19.96 -5.32
CA SER A 53 -48.75 19.72 -6.17
C SER A 53 -48.41 20.13 -7.61
N LEU A 54 -49.03 19.50 -8.61
CA LEU A 54 -48.78 19.78 -10.02
C LEU A 54 -48.99 21.28 -10.39
N GLY A 55 -49.76 22.03 -9.60
CA GLY A 55 -50.02 23.47 -9.80
C GLY A 55 -49.11 24.43 -9.02
N THR A 56 -48.32 23.94 -8.06
CA THR A 56 -47.41 24.76 -7.23
C THR A 56 -45.93 24.51 -7.54
N TYR A 57 -45.64 23.75 -8.60
CA TYR A 57 -44.29 23.41 -9.02
C TYR A 57 -43.52 24.64 -9.51
N ASN A 58 -42.58 25.13 -8.69
CA ASN A 58 -41.66 26.19 -9.09
C ASN A 58 -40.29 25.59 -9.44
N GLN A 59 -40.09 25.34 -10.73
CA GLN A 59 -38.85 24.80 -11.29
C GLN A 59 -37.60 25.62 -10.91
N SER A 60 -37.75 26.94 -10.71
CA SER A 60 -36.64 27.82 -10.30
C SER A 60 -36.14 27.57 -8.87
N GLN A 61 -37.03 27.17 -7.95
CA GLN A 61 -36.64 26.82 -6.58
C GLN A 61 -35.96 25.46 -6.52
N LEU A 62 -36.41 24.50 -7.33
CA LEU A 62 -35.73 23.22 -7.48
C LEU A 62 -34.34 23.42 -8.09
N LEU A 63 -34.24 24.24 -9.13
CA LEU A 63 -32.96 24.59 -9.76
C LEU A 63 -32.04 25.34 -8.81
N SER A 64 -32.51 26.23 -7.94
CA SER A 64 -31.62 26.93 -7.00
C SER A 64 -31.06 26.00 -5.91
N ILE A 65 -31.86 25.01 -5.49
CA ILE A 65 -31.41 23.94 -4.59
C ILE A 65 -30.40 23.04 -5.31
N LEU A 66 -30.67 22.72 -6.59
CA LEU A 66 -29.78 21.90 -7.41
C LEU A 66 -28.52 22.64 -7.89
N ASN A 67 -28.53 23.95 -8.04
CA ASN A 67 -27.35 24.74 -8.40
C ASN A 67 -26.33 24.78 -7.24
N HIS A 68 -26.82 24.76 -5.99
CA HIS A 68 -25.94 24.59 -4.84
C HIS A 68 -25.20 23.24 -4.84
N THR A 69 -25.67 22.26 -5.61
CA THR A 69 -25.01 20.96 -5.82
C THR A 69 -23.79 21.05 -6.74
N GLU A 70 -23.54 22.16 -7.44
CA GLU A 70 -22.30 22.32 -8.23
C GLU A 70 -21.04 22.21 -7.35
N GLY A 71 -21.09 22.67 -6.08
CA GLY A 71 -19.97 22.50 -5.14
C GLY A 71 -19.63 21.04 -4.84
N ILE A 72 -20.58 20.11 -4.99
CA ILE A 72 -20.33 18.68 -4.83
C ILE A 72 -19.41 18.16 -5.95
N THR A 73 -19.52 18.68 -7.17
CA THR A 73 -18.66 18.24 -8.28
C THR A 73 -17.19 18.60 -8.03
N THR A 74 -16.93 19.74 -7.37
CA THR A 74 -15.59 20.16 -6.95
C THR A 74 -15.01 19.28 -5.84
N ASP A 75 -15.86 18.80 -4.93
CA ASP A 75 -15.44 17.86 -3.88
C ASP A 75 -15.06 16.49 -4.48
N TYR A 76 -15.72 16.04 -5.56
CA TYR A 76 -15.36 14.79 -6.25
C TYR A 76 -13.97 14.84 -6.91
N ASP A 77 -13.61 15.96 -7.53
CA ASP A 77 -12.29 16.15 -8.16
C ASP A 77 -11.17 16.19 -7.11
N SER A 78 -11.44 16.78 -5.94
CA SER A 78 -10.53 16.76 -4.79
C SER A 78 -10.32 15.34 -4.27
N LEU A 79 -11.41 14.57 -4.12
CA LEU A 79 -11.36 13.19 -3.64
C LEU A 79 -10.58 12.27 -4.59
N ARG A 80 -10.76 12.46 -5.89
CA ARG A 80 -9.95 11.80 -6.94
C ARG A 80 -8.46 12.10 -6.78
N THR A 81 -8.13 13.36 -6.53
CA THR A 81 -6.74 13.80 -6.34
C THR A 81 -6.10 13.11 -5.14
N TYR A 82 -6.80 12.98 -4.01
CA TYR A 82 -6.26 12.25 -2.84
C TYR A 82 -6.05 10.77 -3.12
N VAL A 83 -7.00 10.10 -3.79
CA VAL A 83 -6.84 8.69 -4.17
C VAL A 83 -5.62 8.51 -5.07
N TRP A 84 -5.43 9.39 -6.04
CA TRP A 84 -4.26 9.37 -6.90
C TRP A 84 -2.95 9.53 -6.11
N ILE A 85 -2.90 10.48 -5.16
CA ILE A 85 -1.75 10.67 -4.28
C ILE A 85 -1.44 9.40 -3.47
N VAL A 86 -2.47 8.72 -2.96
CA VAL A 86 -2.32 7.45 -2.23
C VAL A 86 -1.76 6.34 -3.14
N LEU A 87 -2.29 6.19 -4.35
CA LEU A 87 -1.81 5.17 -5.30
C LEU A 87 -0.37 5.43 -5.74
N VAL A 88 -0.01 6.69 -6.03
CA VAL A 88 1.35 7.08 -6.42
C VAL A 88 2.33 6.89 -5.26
N SER A 89 1.98 7.35 -4.06
CA SER A 89 2.85 7.17 -2.88
C SER A 89 3.09 5.70 -2.58
N TYR A 90 2.07 4.85 -2.75
CA TYR A 90 2.19 3.41 -2.62
C TYR A 90 3.11 2.80 -3.70
N LEU A 91 2.99 3.23 -4.95
CA LEU A 91 3.86 2.79 -6.05
C LEU A 91 5.33 3.17 -5.78
N ILE A 92 5.57 4.39 -5.27
CA ILE A 92 6.90 4.84 -4.83
C ILE A 92 7.42 3.94 -3.71
N SER A 93 6.59 3.59 -2.73
CA SER A 93 6.97 2.65 -1.66
C SER A 93 7.38 1.29 -2.22
N ILE A 94 6.66 0.74 -3.21
CA ILE A 94 7.04 -0.54 -3.84
C ILE A 94 8.38 -0.42 -4.55
N ILE A 95 8.63 0.67 -5.28
CA ILE A 95 9.90 0.90 -5.98
C ILE A 95 11.06 0.98 -4.98
N ILE A 96 10.90 1.74 -3.89
CA ILE A 96 11.90 1.84 -2.83
C ILE A 96 12.14 0.46 -2.21
N LEU A 97 11.06 -0.30 -1.95
CA LEU A 97 11.17 -1.66 -1.43
C LEU A 97 11.97 -2.54 -2.40
N ALA A 98 11.60 -2.57 -3.68
CA ALA A 98 12.27 -3.36 -4.70
C ALA A 98 13.76 -3.01 -4.83
N LEU A 99 14.11 -1.72 -4.78
CA LEU A 99 15.50 -1.25 -4.79
C LEU A 99 16.26 -1.65 -3.52
N SER A 100 15.59 -1.65 -2.36
CA SER A 100 16.18 -2.07 -1.08
C SER A 100 16.41 -3.58 -0.98
N TYR A 101 15.66 -4.39 -1.72
CA TYR A 101 15.76 -5.85 -1.72
C TYR A 101 17.06 -6.36 -2.34
N ILE A 102 17.53 -5.72 -3.42
CA ILE A 102 18.77 -6.10 -4.14
C ILE A 102 20.00 -6.08 -3.21
N PRO A 103 20.31 -4.99 -2.47
CA PRO A 103 21.47 -4.96 -1.59
C PRO A 103 21.35 -5.90 -0.39
N VAL A 104 20.13 -6.10 0.15
CA VAL A 104 19.89 -7.09 1.22
C VAL A 104 20.22 -8.49 0.70
N MET A 105 19.74 -8.83 -0.49
CA MET A 105 19.98 -10.14 -1.06
C MET A 105 21.46 -10.35 -1.40
N ALA A 106 22.14 -9.33 -1.92
CA ALA A 106 23.60 -9.38 -2.16
C ALA A 106 24.40 -9.57 -0.86
N PHE A 107 24.01 -8.88 0.21
CA PHE A 107 24.64 -9.04 1.53
C PHE A 107 24.46 -10.46 2.08
N VAL A 108 23.23 -10.99 2.01
CA VAL A 108 22.95 -12.36 2.46
C VAL A 108 23.70 -13.39 1.61
N LEU A 109 23.76 -13.20 0.28
CA LEU A 109 24.51 -14.09 -0.61
C LEU A 109 26.01 -14.08 -0.28
N LYS A 110 26.59 -12.90 -0.03
CA LYS A 110 27.99 -12.75 0.37
C LYS A 110 28.27 -13.50 1.68
N VAL A 111 27.44 -13.30 2.70
CA VAL A 111 27.56 -14.00 3.99
C VAL A 111 27.42 -15.52 3.83
N LEU A 112 26.57 -16.00 2.90
CA LEU A 112 26.43 -17.42 2.60
C LEU A 112 27.66 -18.00 1.88
N ILE A 113 28.26 -17.25 0.94
CA ILE A 113 29.50 -17.64 0.25
C ILE A 113 30.65 -17.71 1.26
N ASP A 114 30.79 -16.69 2.11
CA ASP A 114 31.84 -16.63 3.14
C ASP A 114 31.68 -17.78 4.15
N ALA A 115 30.44 -18.11 4.55
CA ALA A 115 30.16 -19.25 5.43
C ALA A 115 30.46 -20.60 4.77
N LYS A 116 30.18 -20.77 3.46
CA LYS A 116 30.56 -21.97 2.70
C LYS A 116 32.07 -22.10 2.60
N ALA A 117 32.78 -20.99 2.35
CA ALA A 117 34.24 -20.97 2.34
C ALA A 117 34.78 -21.37 3.72
N LEU A 118 34.30 -20.79 4.81
CA LEU A 118 34.74 -21.12 6.17
C LEU A 118 34.55 -22.60 6.53
N LYS A 119 33.48 -23.24 6.03
CA LYS A 119 33.26 -24.69 6.19
C LYS A 119 34.28 -25.54 5.42
N LEU A 120 34.68 -25.12 4.21
CA LEU A 120 35.72 -25.77 3.41
C LEU A 120 37.11 -25.61 4.07
N TRP A 121 37.38 -24.45 4.69
CA TRP A 121 38.62 -24.19 5.41
C TRP A 121 38.68 -24.84 6.80
N GLY A 122 37.52 -24.99 7.46
CA GLY A 122 37.38 -25.61 8.79
C GLY A 122 37.42 -27.14 8.82
N GLN A 123 37.48 -27.80 7.66
CA GLN A 123 37.78 -29.24 7.55
C GLN A 123 39.28 -29.58 7.78
N ARG A 124 40.04 -28.70 8.44
CA ARG A 124 41.36 -29.05 8.97
C ARG A 124 41.19 -29.79 10.32
N PRO A 125 41.91 -30.91 10.57
CA PRO A 125 41.50 -31.91 11.55
C PRO A 125 41.81 -31.60 13.03
N GLU A 126 42.03 -30.34 13.45
CA GLU A 126 42.74 -30.06 14.72
C GLU A 126 41.94 -29.44 15.88
N LEU A 127 40.62 -29.20 15.81
CA LEU A 127 39.88 -28.74 17.01
C LEU A 127 39.22 -29.88 17.77
N SER A 128 39.54 -30.02 19.06
CA SER A 128 39.12 -31.08 20.00
C SER A 128 37.67 -31.59 19.86
N SER A 129 37.51 -32.91 20.01
CA SER A 129 36.29 -33.69 19.75
C SER A 129 35.12 -33.46 20.72
N MET A 130 35.30 -32.67 21.78
CA MET A 130 34.34 -32.62 22.89
C MET A 130 33.25 -31.53 22.74
N ASN A 131 33.39 -30.61 21.78
CA ASN A 131 32.42 -29.54 21.52
C ASN A 131 31.97 -29.44 20.05
N ARG A 132 32.39 -30.39 19.20
CA ARG A 132 32.08 -30.36 17.76
C ARG A 132 30.60 -30.52 17.48
N ASP A 133 29.92 -31.43 18.18
CA ASP A 133 28.52 -31.76 17.90
C ASP A 133 27.55 -30.62 18.28
N ALA A 134 27.79 -29.95 19.41
CA ALA A 134 27.03 -28.77 19.82
C ALA A 134 27.26 -27.59 18.85
N THR A 135 28.52 -27.37 18.44
CA THR A 135 28.88 -26.29 17.53
C THR A 135 28.35 -26.55 16.11
N SER A 136 28.32 -27.79 15.65
CA SER A 136 27.74 -28.17 14.35
C SER A 136 26.23 -28.02 14.32
N GLN A 137 25.53 -28.39 15.40
CA GLN A 137 24.07 -28.18 15.50
C GLN A 137 23.69 -26.69 15.49
N ILE A 138 24.47 -25.84 16.17
CA ILE A 138 24.28 -24.38 16.16
C ILE A 138 24.53 -23.80 14.76
N LEU A 139 25.58 -24.26 14.07
CA LEU A 139 25.87 -23.84 12.69
C LEU A 139 24.79 -24.27 11.69
N GLU A 140 24.24 -25.47 11.87
CA GLU A 140 23.21 -26.02 10.99
C GLU A 140 21.86 -25.34 11.19
N THR A 141 21.47 -25.05 12.44
CA THR A 141 20.28 -24.25 12.76
C THR A 141 20.39 -22.81 12.23
N LEU A 142 21.54 -22.15 12.41
CA LEU A 142 21.79 -20.83 11.82
C LEU A 142 21.71 -20.84 10.30
N ARG A 143 22.18 -21.91 9.65
CA ARG A 143 22.07 -22.06 8.19
C ARG A 143 20.62 -22.22 7.75
N GLN A 144 19.84 -23.06 8.42
CA GLN A 144 18.42 -23.23 8.11
C GLN A 144 17.64 -21.93 8.29
N GLN A 145 17.92 -21.16 9.35
CA GLN A 145 17.32 -19.85 9.55
C GLN A 145 17.68 -18.88 8.42
N ARG A 146 18.94 -18.87 7.97
CA ARG A 146 19.38 -18.02 6.85
C ARG A 146 18.74 -18.43 5.53
N GLU A 147 18.65 -19.73 5.22
CA GLU A 147 17.98 -20.22 4.01
C GLU A 147 16.48 -19.88 4.03
N LYS A 148 15.81 -19.98 5.19
CA LYS A 148 14.42 -19.53 5.35
C LYS A 148 14.26 -18.03 5.10
N ILE A 149 15.16 -17.20 5.64
CA ILE A 149 15.13 -15.75 5.41
C ILE A 149 15.29 -15.43 3.92
N VAL A 150 16.20 -16.11 3.21
CA VAL A 150 16.38 -15.94 1.76
C VAL A 150 15.11 -16.29 1.00
N TRP A 151 14.51 -17.44 1.29
CA TRP A 151 13.28 -17.86 0.61
C TRP A 151 12.12 -16.91 0.91
N HIS A 152 11.93 -16.53 2.16
CA HIS A 152 10.91 -15.55 2.56
C HIS A 152 11.12 -14.21 1.83
N THR A 153 12.37 -13.74 1.76
CA THR A 153 12.75 -12.52 1.02
C THR A 153 12.38 -12.62 -0.46
N ILE A 154 12.69 -13.73 -1.12
CA ILE A 154 12.33 -13.96 -2.54
C ILE A 154 10.81 -13.95 -2.72
N TRP A 155 10.07 -14.63 -1.84
CA TRP A 155 8.61 -14.70 -1.92
C TRP A 155 7.95 -13.34 -1.70
N VAL A 156 8.41 -12.55 -0.73
CA VAL A 156 7.92 -11.18 -0.50
C VAL A 156 8.17 -10.32 -1.74
N TYR A 157 9.35 -10.45 -2.37
CA TYR A 157 9.71 -9.70 -3.57
C TYR A 157 8.82 -10.08 -4.77
N ILE A 158 8.59 -11.38 -5.01
CA ILE A 158 7.68 -11.84 -6.07
C ILE A 158 6.26 -11.35 -5.80
N GLY A 159 5.79 -11.48 -4.55
CA GLY A 159 4.46 -11.02 -4.15
C GLY A 159 4.26 -9.52 -4.37
N THR A 160 5.28 -8.71 -4.08
CA THR A 160 5.23 -7.25 -4.35
C THR A 160 5.24 -6.94 -5.85
N LEU A 161 6.04 -7.65 -6.66
CA LEU A 161 6.03 -7.47 -8.12
C LEU A 161 4.68 -7.84 -8.74
N CYS A 162 4.03 -8.90 -8.26
CA CYS A 162 2.70 -9.30 -8.73
C CYS A 162 1.62 -8.25 -8.46
N PHE A 163 1.83 -7.37 -7.46
CA PHE A 163 0.87 -6.31 -7.14
C PHE A 163 1.06 -5.03 -7.97
N VAL A 164 2.24 -4.82 -8.57
CA VAL A 164 2.53 -3.63 -9.39
C VAL A 164 1.51 -3.43 -10.53
N PRO A 165 1.17 -4.46 -11.35
CA PRO A 165 0.17 -4.30 -12.41
C PRO A 165 -1.21 -3.90 -11.90
N VAL A 166 -1.61 -4.36 -10.71
CA VAL A 166 -2.92 -4.04 -10.10
C VAL A 166 -2.97 -2.56 -9.69
N VAL A 167 -1.89 -2.06 -9.09
CA VAL A 167 -1.78 -0.64 -8.73
C VAL A 167 -1.74 0.24 -9.97
N VAL A 168 -0.99 -0.16 -11.00
CA VAL A 168 -0.92 0.58 -12.27
C VAL A 168 -2.29 0.61 -12.96
N TRP A 169 -3.02 -0.51 -12.97
CA TRP A 169 -4.38 -0.57 -13.48
C TRP A 169 -5.31 0.40 -12.74
N ALA A 170 -5.30 0.40 -11.40
CA ALA A 170 -6.10 1.32 -10.60
C ALA A 170 -5.73 2.80 -10.86
N LEU A 171 -4.45 3.08 -11.09
CA LEU A 171 -3.95 4.42 -11.38
C LEU A 171 -4.40 4.91 -12.76
N ILE A 172 -4.33 4.06 -13.79
CA ILE A 172 -4.86 4.37 -15.13
C ILE A 172 -6.37 4.60 -15.07
N LEU A 173 -7.11 3.73 -14.37
CA LEU A 173 -8.55 3.87 -14.16
C LEU A 173 -8.90 5.22 -13.49
N SER A 174 -8.08 5.65 -12.51
CA SER A 174 -8.26 6.93 -11.83
C SER A 174 -8.00 8.16 -12.73
N VAL A 175 -7.28 8.02 -13.85
CA VAL A 175 -6.88 9.12 -14.75
C VAL A 175 -7.81 9.22 -15.96
N GLU A 176 -8.22 8.11 -16.55
CA GLU A 176 -8.91 8.10 -17.84
C GLU A 176 -10.44 8.11 -17.72
N ASP A 177 -11.01 7.59 -16.62
CA ASP A 177 -12.45 7.33 -16.58
C ASP A 177 -13.13 7.95 -15.34
N GLN A 178 -14.23 8.67 -15.54
CA GLN A 178 -15.16 8.99 -14.44
C GLN A 178 -15.72 7.70 -13.83
N GLY A 179 -15.63 6.59 -14.57
CA GLY A 179 -15.89 5.21 -14.14
C GLY A 179 -15.13 4.76 -12.89
N PHE A 180 -14.04 5.40 -12.45
CA PHE A 180 -13.39 5.04 -11.17
C PHE A 180 -14.37 5.09 -9.99
N TRP A 181 -15.31 6.04 -9.97
CA TRP A 181 -16.32 6.12 -8.91
C TRP A 181 -17.53 5.22 -9.14
N PHE A 182 -17.78 4.80 -10.39
CA PHE A 182 -18.98 4.06 -10.79
C PHE A 182 -18.73 2.56 -10.99
N ASP A 183 -17.47 2.15 -11.16
CA ASP A 183 -17.08 0.74 -11.21
C ASP A 183 -17.05 0.21 -9.78
N SER A 184 -17.96 -0.70 -9.42
CA SER A 184 -17.98 -1.27 -8.08
C SER A 184 -16.81 -2.23 -7.79
N HIS A 185 -16.04 -2.61 -8.83
CA HIS A 185 -15.07 -3.69 -8.73
C HIS A 185 -13.62 -3.24 -8.51
N TRP A 186 -13.29 -1.96 -8.67
CA TRP A 186 -11.91 -1.48 -8.52
C TRP A 186 -11.36 -1.71 -7.10
N TRP A 187 -12.20 -1.51 -6.07
CA TRP A 187 -11.82 -1.74 -4.68
C TRP A 187 -11.57 -3.22 -4.42
N ASN A 188 -12.46 -4.10 -4.89
CA ASN A 188 -12.31 -5.54 -4.76
C ASN A 188 -11.06 -6.05 -5.50
N GLY A 189 -10.72 -5.44 -6.65
CA GLY A 189 -9.50 -5.74 -7.39
C GLY A 189 -8.24 -5.39 -6.59
N LEU A 190 -8.21 -4.21 -5.95
CA LEU A 190 -7.11 -3.81 -5.07
C LEU A 190 -7.01 -4.71 -3.84
N GLU A 191 -8.14 -5.00 -3.18
CA GLU A 191 -8.19 -5.86 -2.00
C GLU A 191 -7.69 -7.27 -2.33
N THR A 192 -8.20 -7.89 -3.39
CA THR A 192 -7.76 -9.22 -3.83
C THR A 192 -6.28 -9.21 -4.23
N GLY A 193 -5.84 -8.19 -4.96
CA GLY A 193 -4.45 -8.04 -5.37
C GLY A 193 -3.49 -7.88 -4.18
N LEU A 194 -3.94 -7.31 -3.06
CA LEU A 194 -3.11 -7.09 -1.88
C LEU A 194 -3.12 -8.29 -0.92
N HIS A 195 -4.30 -8.88 -0.68
CA HIS A 195 -4.45 -10.00 0.25
C HIS A 195 -3.92 -11.32 -0.29
N VAL A 196 -4.06 -11.61 -1.58
CA VAL A 196 -3.64 -12.89 -2.16
C VAL A 196 -2.12 -13.09 -2.04
N PRO A 197 -1.25 -12.16 -2.47
CA PRO A 197 0.19 -12.32 -2.32
C PRO A 197 0.64 -12.37 -0.86
N ILE A 198 0.04 -11.56 0.02
CA ILE A 198 0.37 -11.55 1.45
C ILE A 198 0.00 -12.88 2.11
N SER A 199 -1.15 -13.47 1.75
CA SER A 199 -1.58 -14.76 2.29
C SER A 199 -0.64 -15.90 1.88
N ILE A 200 -0.10 -15.86 0.66
CA ILE A 200 0.86 -16.85 0.16
C ILE A 200 2.20 -16.71 0.89
N VAL A 201 2.65 -15.48 1.10
CA VAL A 201 3.92 -15.17 1.79
C VAL A 201 3.85 -15.49 3.29
N GLY A 202 2.71 -15.21 3.94
CA GLY A 202 2.53 -15.39 5.38
C GLY A 202 2.35 -16.85 5.84
N ASN A 203 2.04 -17.75 4.91
CA ASN A 203 1.81 -19.18 5.18
C ASN A 203 3.05 -20.07 4.92
N MET A 204 4.20 -19.44 4.62
CA MET A 204 5.50 -20.07 4.36
C MET A 204 6.49 -19.76 5.49
#